data_AF-A0AB33UBJ4-F1
#
_entry.id   AF-A0AB33UBJ4-F1
#
_cell.length_a   1.000
_cell.length_b   1.000
_cell.length_c   1.000
_cell.angle_alpha   90.00
_cell.angle_beta   90.00
_cell.angle_gamma   90.00
#
_symmetry.space_group_name_H-M   'P 1'
#
loop_
_entity.id
_entity.type
_entity.pdbx_description
1 polymer ?
#
loop_
_entity_poly.entity_id
_entity_poly.type
_entity_poly.pdbx_seq_one_letter_code
_entity_poly.pdbx_strand_id
1 'polypeptide(L)'
;MKDYQPLLFFGTVWLIILLAAMLTIRNLSHEVDELKAKEPIIIYQVDNAGTEMFGKVTDKAVLDGHYYVEVSPYGKFLVTKEQYYEIEIGQEMPEYLKGRKK
;
A
#
# COMPACT_ATOMS: atom_id res chain seq x y z
N MET A 1 -13.89 63.69 -37.54
CA MET A 1 -12.95 62.94 -36.69
C MET A 1 -13.57 61.58 -36.42
N LYS A 2 -12.87 60.47 -36.66
CA LYS A 2 -13.44 59.12 -36.48
C LYS A 2 -13.62 58.84 -34.98
N ASP A 3 -14.78 58.31 -34.60
CA ASP A 3 -15.11 57.97 -33.21
C ASP A 3 -14.53 56.59 -32.86
N TYR A 4 -13.37 56.58 -32.20
CA TYR A 4 -12.66 55.37 -31.81
C TYR A 4 -13.02 54.89 -30.40
N GLN A 5 -13.90 55.60 -29.69
CA GLN A 5 -14.32 55.27 -28.32
C GLN A 5 -14.84 53.82 -28.18
N PRO A 6 -15.72 53.29 -29.06
CA PRO A 6 -16.18 51.91 -28.93
C PRO A 6 -15.07 50.88 -29.17
N LEU A 7 -14.16 51.13 -30.14
CA LEU A 7 -13.05 50.23 -30.43
C LEU A 7 -12.06 50.13 -29.26
N LEU A 8 -11.78 51.28 -28.62
CA LEU A 8 -10.93 51.34 -27.43
C LEU A 8 -11.58 50.60 -26.25
N PHE A 9 -12.89 50.70 -26.06
CA PHE A 9 -13.63 49.99 -25.02
C PHE A 9 -13.57 48.46 -25.20
N PHE A 10 -13.79 47.95 -26.42
CA PHE A 10 -13.65 46.51 -26.67
C PHE A 10 -12.20 46.05 -26.48
N GLY A 11 -11.22 46.85 -26.90
CA GLY A 11 -9.80 46.54 -26.70
C GLY A 11 -9.40 46.46 -25.23
N THR A 12 -9.89 47.36 -24.38
CA THR A 12 -9.59 47.35 -22.94
C THR A 12 -10.26 46.17 -22.23
N VAL A 13 -11.52 45.86 -22.58
CA VAL A 13 -12.21 44.67 -22.06
C VAL A 13 -11.47 43.39 -22.44
N TRP A 14 -11.03 43.27 -23.69
CA TRP A 14 -10.23 42.14 -24.14
C TRP A 14 -8.89 42.03 -23.43
N LEU A 15 -8.19 43.15 -23.22
CA LEU A 15 -6.92 43.19 -22.49
C LEU A 15 -7.10 42.71 -21.04
N ILE A 16 -8.17 43.13 -20.36
CA ILE A 16 -8.48 42.72 -19.00
C ILE A 16 -8.77 41.22 -18.93
N ILE A 17 -9.54 40.68 -19.89
CA ILE A 17 -9.83 39.24 -19.97
C ILE A 17 -8.53 38.44 -20.18
N LEU A 18 -7.64 38.90 -21.07
CA LEU A 18 -6.35 38.24 -21.30
C LEU A 18 -5.45 38.29 -20.06
N LEU A 19 -5.40 39.42 -19.36
CA LEU A 19 -4.64 39.56 -18.13
C LEU A 19 -5.18 38.63 -17.04
N ALA A 20 -6.50 38.58 -16.86
CA ALA A 20 -7.16 37.70 -15.90
C ALA A 20 -6.85 36.23 -16.20
N ALA A 21 -6.98 35.81 -17.47
CA ALA A 21 -6.64 34.45 -17.89
C ALA A 21 -5.19 34.09 -17.59
N MET A 22 -4.24 35.00 -17.84
CA MET A 22 -2.82 34.79 -17.53
C MET A 22 -2.58 34.60 -16.03
N LEU A 23 -3.23 35.39 -15.18
CA LEU A 23 -3.14 35.25 -13.71
C LEU A 23 -3.71 33.91 -13.23
N THR A 24 -4.86 33.49 -13.76
CA THR A 24 -5.50 32.20 -13.42
C THR A 24 -4.61 31.02 -13.79
N ILE A 25 -3.98 31.04 -14.97
CA ILE A 25 -3.07 29.98 -15.42
C ILE A 25 -1.85 29.87 -14.50
N ARG A 26 -1.27 31.01 -14.08
CA ARG A 26 -0.11 31.02 -13.16
C ARG A 26 -0.45 30.41 -11.80
N ASN A 27 -1.61 30.76 -11.24
CA ASN A 27 -2.05 30.20 -9.96
C ASN A 27 -2.29 28.70 -10.05
N LEU A 28 -2.94 28.24 -11.13
CA LEU A 28 -3.21 26.82 -11.34
C LEU A 28 -1.92 26.02 -11.56
N SER A 29 -0.95 26.58 -12.29
CA SER A 29 0.36 25.94 -12.47
C SER A 29 1.09 25.77 -11.14
N HIS A 30 1.07 26.79 -10.28
CA HIS A 30 1.70 26.72 -8.96
C HIS A 30 1.07 25.64 -8.07
N GLU A 31 -0.27 25.57 -8.06
CA GLU A 31 -1.00 24.54 -7.31
C GLU A 31 -0.70 23.13 -7.83
N VAL A 32 -0.63 22.95 -9.15
CA VAL A 32 -0.25 21.68 -9.76
C VAL A 32 1.19 21.30 -9.42
N ASP A 33 2.12 22.24 -9.39
CA ASP A 33 3.52 21.96 -9.05
C ASP A 33 3.69 21.58 -7.57
N GLU A 34 2.94 22.23 -6.66
CA GLU A 34 2.88 21.81 -5.25
C GLU A 34 2.28 20.41 -5.06
N LEU A 35 1.24 20.08 -5.82
CA LEU A 35 0.61 18.77 -5.79
C LEU A 35 1.52 17.68 -6.38
N LYS A 36 2.30 17.99 -7.43
CA LYS A 36 3.32 17.08 -7.98
C LYS A 36 4.50 16.87 -7.04
N ALA A 37 4.89 17.88 -6.27
CA ALA A 37 5.95 17.76 -5.27
C ALA A 37 5.55 16.84 -4.10
N LYS A 38 4.25 16.64 -3.87
CA LYS A 38 3.72 15.66 -2.92
C LYS A 38 3.53 14.32 -3.64
N GLU A 39 4.62 13.56 -3.79
CA GLU A 39 4.55 12.20 -4.31
C GLU A 39 3.57 11.35 -3.47
N PRO A 40 2.66 10.58 -4.10
CA PRO A 40 1.76 9.70 -3.37
C PRO A 40 2.57 8.54 -2.74
N ILE A 41 2.78 8.59 -1.43
CA ILE A 41 3.37 7.49 -0.68
C ILE A 41 2.32 6.39 -0.57
N ILE A 42 2.53 5.27 -1.27
CA ILE A 42 1.72 4.06 -1.10
C ILE A 42 2.24 3.32 0.14
N ILE A 43 1.51 3.43 1.25
CA ILE A 43 1.79 2.64 2.46
C ILE A 43 1.11 1.28 2.31
N TYR A 44 1.89 0.23 2.08
CA TYR A 44 1.40 -1.15 2.19
C TYR A 44 1.30 -1.52 3.67
N GLN A 45 0.12 -1.37 4.23
CA GLN A 45 -0.17 -1.87 5.58
C GLN A 45 -0.28 -3.39 5.50
N VAL A 46 0.69 -4.10 6.09
CA VAL A 46 0.57 -5.53 6.36
C VAL A 46 -0.13 -5.69 7.71
N ASP A 47 -1.39 -6.07 7.70
CA ASP A 47 -2.30 -6.20 8.85
C ASP A 47 -2.10 -7.49 9.66
N ASN A 48 -1.10 -8.30 9.30
CA ASN A 48 -0.77 -9.55 9.99
C ASN A 48 0.06 -9.33 11.27
N ALA A 49 0.55 -8.12 11.52
CA ALA A 49 1.35 -7.79 12.70
C ALA A 49 0.45 -7.68 13.94
N GLY A 50 0.29 -8.77 14.68
CA GLY A 50 -0.44 -8.83 15.95
C GLY A 50 -1.63 -9.78 15.97
N THR A 51 -1.97 -10.40 14.85
CA THR A 51 -3.01 -11.44 14.78
C THR A 51 -2.41 -12.79 15.16
N GLU A 52 -3.08 -13.54 16.05
CA GLU A 52 -2.65 -14.91 16.41
C GLU A 52 -2.66 -15.81 15.17
N MET A 53 -1.55 -16.52 14.94
CA MET A 53 -1.47 -17.49 13.85
C MET A 53 -2.43 -18.65 14.12
N PHE A 54 -3.39 -18.84 13.21
CA PHE A 54 -4.34 -19.96 13.21
C PHE A 54 -4.15 -20.82 11.97
N GLY A 55 -4.29 -22.14 12.09
CA GLY A 55 -4.10 -23.06 10.98
C GLY A 55 -4.11 -24.51 11.44
N LYS A 56 -4.22 -25.42 10.47
CA LYS A 56 -4.15 -26.87 10.73
C LYS A 56 -2.95 -27.47 10.05
N VAL A 57 -2.42 -28.52 10.66
CA VAL A 57 -1.36 -29.34 10.09
C VAL A 57 -1.91 -30.10 8.90
N THR A 58 -1.31 -29.91 7.73
CA THR A 58 -1.75 -30.52 6.47
C THR A 58 -0.83 -31.63 5.99
N ASP A 59 0.46 -31.55 6.28
CA ASP A 59 1.45 -32.53 5.83
C ASP A 59 2.64 -32.63 6.80
N LYS A 60 3.40 -33.72 6.69
CA LYS A 60 4.59 -34.01 7.47
C LYS A 60 5.66 -34.66 6.60
N ALA A 61 6.87 -34.12 6.62
CA ALA A 61 7.97 -34.61 5.81
C ALA A 61 9.28 -34.73 6.59
N VAL A 62 10.12 -35.69 6.21
CA VAL A 62 11.49 -35.82 6.70
C VAL A 62 12.44 -35.69 5.52
N LEU A 63 13.36 -34.73 5.57
CA LEU A 63 14.34 -34.46 4.52
C LEU A 63 15.72 -34.34 5.16
N ASP A 64 16.69 -35.13 4.70
CA ASP A 64 18.07 -35.10 5.20
C ASP A 64 18.20 -35.15 6.72
N GLY A 65 17.38 -35.97 7.39
CA GLY A 65 17.35 -36.11 8.85
C GLY A 65 16.68 -34.96 9.61
N HIS A 66 16.12 -33.97 8.91
CA HIS A 66 15.35 -32.87 9.47
C HIS A 66 13.85 -33.14 9.37
N TYR A 67 13.12 -32.73 10.39
CA TYR A 67 11.69 -33.02 10.54
C TYR A 67 10.86 -31.77 10.26
N TYR A 68 9.90 -31.87 9.34
CA TYR A 68 9.07 -30.75 8.89
C TYR A 68 7.59 -31.04 9.07
N VAL A 69 6.84 -30.03 9.50
CA VAL A 69 5.38 -30.05 9.57
C VAL A 69 4.84 -28.88 8.75
N GLU A 70 3.91 -29.15 7.85
CA GLU A 70 3.22 -28.12 7.06
C GLU A 70 1.95 -27.67 7.75
N VAL A 71 1.77 -26.36 7.92
CA VAL A 71 0.56 -25.75 8.49
C VAL A 71 -0.03 -24.81 7.46
N SER A 72 -1.25 -25.08 7.01
CA SER A 72 -1.97 -24.15 6.12
C SER A 72 -2.55 -22.98 6.93
N PRO A 73 -2.41 -21.72 6.46
CA PRO A 73 -1.87 -21.27 5.18
C PRO A 73 -0.37 -20.88 5.18
N TYR A 74 0.38 -21.14 6.26
CA TYR A 74 1.73 -20.58 6.47
C TYR A 74 2.88 -21.36 5.82
N GLY A 75 2.73 -22.65 5.56
CA GLY A 75 3.76 -23.50 4.96
C GLY A 75 4.51 -24.37 5.97
N LYS A 76 5.78 -24.70 5.68
CA LYS A 76 6.56 -25.73 6.39
C LYS A 76 7.36 -25.16 7.56
N PHE A 77 7.25 -25.80 8.71
CA PHE A 77 7.97 -25.51 9.94
C PHE A 77 8.97 -26.61 10.23
N LEU A 78 10.19 -26.23 10.57
CA LEU A 78 11.19 -27.15 11.12
C LEU A 78 10.88 -27.40 12.60
N VAL A 79 10.80 -28.66 12.99
CA VAL A 79 10.49 -29.09 14.36
C VAL A 79 11.51 -30.11 14.84
N THR A 80 11.54 -30.39 16.14
CA THR A 80 12.33 -31.51 16.65
C THR A 80 11.69 -32.85 16.27
N LYS A 81 12.46 -33.92 16.37
CA LYS A 81 11.96 -35.29 16.14
C LYS A 81 10.78 -35.61 17.05
N GLU A 82 10.88 -35.24 18.32
CA GLU A 82 9.87 -35.50 19.33
C GLU A 82 8.57 -34.76 19.00
N GLN A 83 8.67 -33.47 18.68
CA GLN A 83 7.53 -32.65 18.24
C GLN A 83 6.91 -33.19 16.96
N TYR A 84 7.73 -33.64 16.01
CA TYR A 84 7.24 -34.24 14.78
C TYR A 84 6.38 -35.46 15.08
N TYR A 85 6.78 -36.37 15.96
CA TYR A 85 5.96 -37.55 16.27
C TYR A 85 4.76 -37.23 17.17
N GLU A 86 4.82 -36.16 17.96
CA GLU A 86 3.69 -35.68 18.76
C GLU A 86 2.57 -35.06 17.90
N ILE A 87 2.93 -34.33 16.84
CA ILE A 87 1.95 -33.61 16.01
C ILE A 87 1.23 -34.56 15.04
N GLU A 88 -0.09 -34.49 14.98
CA GLU A 88 -0.92 -35.23 14.00
C GLU A 88 -1.39 -34.35 12.82
N ILE A 89 -1.63 -34.98 11.67
CA ILE A 89 -2.25 -34.29 10.52
C ILE A 89 -3.71 -33.99 10.86
N GLY A 90 -4.15 -32.76 10.60
CA GLY A 90 -5.48 -32.23 10.97
C GLY A 90 -5.52 -31.52 12.34
N GLN A 91 -4.46 -31.65 13.14
CA GLN A 91 -4.30 -30.97 14.42
C GLN A 91 -4.21 -29.45 14.22
N GLU A 92 -4.75 -28.68 15.17
CA GLU A 92 -4.54 -27.24 15.24
C GLU A 92 -3.06 -26.88 15.42
N MET A 93 -2.66 -25.74 14.88
CA MET A 93 -1.30 -25.23 14.97
C MET A 93 -0.83 -25.15 16.44
N PRO A 94 0.24 -25.86 16.82
CA PRO A 94 0.78 -25.80 18.17
C PRO A 94 1.23 -24.38 18.55
N GLU A 95 1.01 -23.98 19.81
CA GLU A 95 1.33 -22.64 20.31
C GLU A 95 2.79 -22.24 20.08
N TYR A 96 3.74 -23.17 20.21
CA TYR A 96 5.15 -22.90 20.00
C TYR A 96 5.50 -22.59 18.53
N LEU A 97 4.63 -22.92 17.57
CA LEU A 97 4.77 -22.53 16.17
C LEU A 97 4.17 -21.14 15.87
N LYS A 98 3.31 -20.59 16.75
CA LYS A 98 2.61 -19.32 16.56
C LYS A 98 3.49 -18.07 16.80
N GLY A 99 4.76 -18.26 17.14
CA GLY A 99 5.70 -17.18 17.46
C GLY A 99 5.63 -16.73 18.92
N ARG A 100 6.63 -15.95 19.35
CA ARG A 100 6.66 -15.43 20.73
C ARG A 100 5.69 -14.26 20.85
N LYS A 101 4.72 -14.36 21.77
CA LYS A 101 3.94 -13.20 22.22
C LYS A 101 4.93 -12.18 22.82
N LYS A 102 4.95 -10.96 22.26
CA LYS A 102 5.73 -9.84 22.80
C LYS A 102 4.96 -9.12 23.89
#